data_AF-A0A968CT20-F1
#
_entry.id   AF-A0A968CT20-F1
#
_cell.length_a   1.000
_cell.length_b   1.000
_cell.length_c   1.000
_cell.angle_alpha   90.00
_cell.angle_beta   90.00
_cell.angle_gamma   90.00
#
_symmetry.space_group_name_H-M   'P 1'
#
loop_
_entity.id
_entity.type
_entity.pdbx_description
1 polymer ?
#
loop_
_entity_poly.entity_id
_entity_poly.type
_entity_poly.pdbx_seq_one_letter_code
_entity_poly.pdbx_strand_id
1 'polypeptide(L)'
;MRFLKLCFLTVVIFLFAFQSLTAQNQKQKLEPEDYDQWQMVSSTDLSANGSWFSYNISLVDGDGWLIIKEVGADSTEEHKFMHGERATFSQ
;
A
#
# COMPACT_ATOMS: atom_id res chain seq x y z
N MET A 1 -38.16 32.72 25.82
CA MET A 1 -36.69 32.51 25.67
C MET A 1 -36.27 31.04 25.72
N ARG A 2 -36.88 30.16 26.54
CA ARG A 2 -36.51 28.72 26.64
C ARG A 2 -36.80 27.91 25.36
N PHE A 3 -37.95 28.14 24.72
CA PHE A 3 -38.31 27.50 23.44
C PHE A 3 -37.38 27.92 22.30
N LEU A 4 -36.99 29.19 22.22
CA LEU A 4 -36.06 29.68 21.20
C LEU A 4 -34.67 29.04 21.33
N LYS A 5 -34.19 28.84 22.58
CA LYS A 5 -32.94 28.11 22.86
C LYS A 5 -33.02 26.63 22.46
N LEU A 6 -34.19 25.99 22.65
CA LEU A 6 -34.41 24.60 22.28
C LEU A 6 -34.42 24.43 20.75
N CYS A 7 -35.11 25.32 20.02
CA CYS A 7 -35.07 25.33 18.55
C CYS A 7 -33.66 25.56 18.01
N PHE A 8 -32.92 26.49 18.62
CA PHE A 8 -31.52 26.75 18.24
C PHE A 8 -30.63 25.52 18.45
N LEU A 9 -30.76 24.83 19.59
CA LEU A 9 -30.03 23.60 19.88
C LEU A 9 -30.32 22.51 18.84
N THR A 10 -31.59 22.31 18.48
CA THR A 10 -32.00 21.31 17.48
C THR A 10 -31.39 21.61 16.10
N VAL A 11 -31.38 22.88 15.69
CA VAL A 11 -30.78 23.29 14.40
C VAL A 11 -29.27 23.06 14.40
N VAL A 12 -28.58 23.35 15.50
CA VAL A 12 -27.14 23.10 15.62
C VAL A 12 -26.84 21.60 15.55
N ILE A 13 -27.58 20.76 16.28
CA ILE A 13 -27.41 19.30 16.24
C ILE A 13 -27.65 18.77 14.81
N PHE A 14 -28.67 19.27 14.14
CA PHE A 14 -28.97 18.89 12.76
C PHE A 14 -27.80 19.24 11.83
N LEU A 15 -27.27 20.47 11.89
CA LEU A 15 -26.12 20.91 11.09
C LEU A 15 -24.86 20.06 11.29
N PHE A 16 -24.60 19.60 12.51
CA PHE A 16 -23.47 18.69 12.80
C PHE A 16 -23.70 17.28 12.22
N ALA A 17 -24.94 16.80 12.17
CA ALA A 17 -25.25 15.49 11.59
C ALA A 17 -24.97 15.43 10.07
N PHE A 18 -25.16 16.52 9.32
CA PHE A 18 -24.89 16.54 7.86
C PHE A 18 -23.42 16.42 7.49
N GLN A 19 -22.49 16.75 8.40
CA GLN A 19 -21.05 16.65 8.12
C GLN A 19 -20.59 15.19 7.97
N SER A 20 -21.34 14.24 8.53
CA SER A 20 -21.03 12.81 8.41
C SER A 20 -21.33 12.23 7.02
N LEU A 21 -22.23 12.85 6.25
CA LEU A 21 -22.61 12.39 4.92
C LEU A 21 -21.59 12.78 3.85
N THR A 22 -20.93 13.93 4.01
CA THR A 22 -19.91 14.44 3.08
C THR A 22 -18.52 13.83 3.31
N ALA A 23 -18.31 13.15 4.44
CA ALA A 23 -17.08 12.43 4.76
C ALA A 23 -16.96 11.05 4.08
N GLN A 24 -17.97 10.65 3.29
CA GLN A 24 -17.88 9.46 2.44
C GLN A 24 -16.99 9.77 1.24
N ASN A 25 -15.66 9.70 1.44
CA ASN A 25 -14.70 9.79 0.35
C ASN A 25 -15.06 8.76 -0.72
N GLN A 26 -15.42 9.25 -1.91
CA GLN A 26 -15.62 8.39 -3.06
C GLN A 26 -14.28 7.74 -3.37
N LYS A 27 -14.21 6.40 -3.26
CA LYS A 27 -13.02 5.66 -3.68
C LYS A 27 -12.73 5.99 -5.14
N GLN A 28 -11.45 6.08 -5.49
CA GLN A 28 -11.06 6.21 -6.89
C GLN A 28 -11.73 5.09 -7.71
N LYS A 29 -12.42 5.48 -8.78
CA LYS A 29 -12.94 4.52 -9.75
C LYS A 29 -11.73 3.92 -10.46
N LEU A 30 -11.67 2.60 -10.51
CA LEU A 30 -10.64 1.88 -11.26
C LEU A 30 -10.96 1.98 -12.75
N GLU A 31 -9.98 2.42 -13.53
CA GLU A 31 -9.96 2.34 -14.99
C GLU A 31 -9.06 1.16 -15.43
N PRO A 32 -9.18 0.66 -16.68
CA PRO A 32 -8.35 -0.43 -17.18
C PRO A 32 -6.84 -0.20 -17.01
N GLU A 33 -6.38 1.04 -17.15
CA GLU A 33 -4.97 1.42 -17.04
C GLU A 33 -4.43 1.31 -15.60
N ASP A 34 -5.32 1.33 -14.60
CA ASP A 34 -4.91 1.16 -13.19
C ASP A 34 -4.44 -0.27 -12.90
N TYR A 35 -4.83 -1.26 -13.74
CA TYR A 35 -4.42 -2.65 -13.57
C TYR A 35 -2.95 -2.89 -13.97
N ASP A 36 -2.40 -2.08 -14.88
CA ASP A 36 -0.99 -2.20 -15.31
C ASP A 36 -0.01 -1.91 -14.17
N GLN A 37 -0.48 -1.23 -13.12
CA GLN A 37 0.31 -0.93 -11.92
C GLN A 37 0.47 -2.15 -10.99
N TRP A 38 -0.27 -3.23 -11.22
CA TRP A 38 -0.21 -4.40 -10.35
C TRP A 38 1.11 -5.14 -10.52
N GLN A 39 1.64 -5.59 -9.39
CA GLN A 39 2.88 -6.33 -9.32
C GLN A 39 2.68 -7.56 -8.46
N MET A 40 3.34 -8.66 -8.83
CA MET A 40 3.31 -9.91 -8.09
C MET A 40 4.69 -10.19 -7.51
N VAL A 41 4.72 -10.51 -6.22
CA VAL A 41 5.94 -10.98 -5.53
C VAL A 41 5.98 -12.50 -5.55
N SER A 42 7.13 -13.07 -5.90
CA SER A 42 7.36 -14.52 -5.96
C SER A 42 8.80 -14.89 -5.58
N SER A 43 9.09 -16.21 -5.54
CA SER A 43 10.45 -16.77 -5.40
C SER A 43 11.25 -16.15 -4.26
N THR A 44 10.70 -16.18 -3.05
CA THR A 44 11.32 -15.62 -1.85
C THR A 44 12.35 -16.56 -1.25
N ASP A 45 13.53 -16.05 -0.90
CA ASP A 45 14.57 -16.80 -0.15
C ASP A 45 15.17 -15.91 0.95
N LEU A 46 15.72 -16.53 1.99
CA LEU A 46 16.35 -15.85 3.13
C LEU A 46 17.74 -16.44 3.37
N SER A 47 18.74 -15.59 3.56
CA SER A 47 20.10 -16.03 3.87
C SER A 47 20.16 -16.79 5.19
N ALA A 48 21.12 -17.72 5.32
CA ALA A 48 21.23 -18.58 6.49
C ALA A 48 21.43 -17.80 7.81
N ASN A 49 22.09 -16.64 7.76
CA ASN A 49 22.26 -15.74 8.91
C ASN A 49 21.07 -14.78 9.14
N GLY A 50 20.05 -14.81 8.29
CA GLY A 50 18.87 -13.95 8.36
C GLY A 50 19.13 -12.48 8.06
N SER A 51 20.32 -12.11 7.57
CA SER A 51 20.67 -10.72 7.28
C SER A 51 20.17 -10.24 5.93
N TRP A 52 19.88 -11.14 4.98
CA TRP A 52 19.48 -10.82 3.62
C TRP A 52 18.30 -11.65 3.18
N PHE A 53 17.40 -11.06 2.41
CA PHE A 53 16.31 -11.77 1.75
C PHE A 53 16.24 -11.38 0.28
N SER A 54 15.75 -12.29 -0.55
CA SER A 54 15.50 -12.03 -1.97
C SER A 54 14.06 -12.29 -2.34
N TYR A 55 13.57 -11.59 -3.35
CA TYR A 55 12.27 -11.84 -3.95
C TYR A 55 12.24 -11.37 -5.41
N ASN A 56 11.37 -11.98 -6.19
CA ASN A 56 11.10 -11.57 -7.55
C ASN A 56 9.84 -10.71 -7.63
N ILE A 57 9.89 -9.65 -8.44
CA ILE A 57 8.73 -8.85 -8.83
C ILE A 57 8.43 -9.14 -10.30
N SER A 58 7.23 -9.59 -10.61
CA SER A 58 6.68 -9.56 -11.97
C SER A 58 5.64 -8.45 -12.11
N LEU A 59 5.66 -7.78 -13.26
CA LEU A 59 4.73 -6.71 -13.62
C LEU A 59 3.63 -7.28 -14.52
N VAL A 60 2.45 -6.66 -14.52
CA VAL A 60 1.40 -6.96 -15.52
C VAL A 60 1.87 -6.55 -16.92
N ASP A 61 2.51 -5.39 -17.03
CA ASP A 61 3.16 -4.92 -18.24
C ASP A 61 4.64 -4.57 -17.98
N GLY A 62 5.51 -4.99 -18.90
CA GLY A 62 6.95 -4.80 -18.81
C GLY A 62 7.72 -5.91 -18.09
N ASP A 63 8.99 -5.61 -17.80
CA ASP A 63 9.96 -6.60 -17.32
C ASP A 63 10.07 -6.65 -15.80
N GLY A 64 10.20 -7.89 -15.29
CA GLY A 64 10.37 -8.17 -13.89
C GLY A 64 11.78 -7.94 -13.35
N TRP A 65 11.89 -8.06 -12.03
CA TRP A 65 13.11 -7.79 -11.28
C TRP A 65 13.36 -8.90 -10.26
N LEU A 66 14.64 -9.20 -10.03
CA LEU A 66 15.10 -9.82 -8.80
C LEU A 66 15.58 -8.72 -7.87
N ILE A 67 15.08 -8.75 -6.64
CA ILE A 67 15.50 -7.89 -5.55
C ILE A 67 16.22 -8.72 -4.49
N ILE A 68 17.34 -8.22 -4.00
CA ILE A 68 18.05 -8.75 -2.84
C ILE A 68 18.23 -7.59 -1.86
N LYS A 69 17.73 -7.72 -0.64
CA LYS A 69 17.68 -6.62 0.33
C LYS A 69 18.11 -7.08 1.72
N GLU A 70 18.77 -6.19 2.45
CA GLU A 70 19.13 -6.42 3.85
C GLU A 70 17.88 -6.39 4.74
N VAL A 71 17.81 -7.28 5.74
CA VAL A 71 16.70 -7.37 6.69
C VAL A 71 16.78 -6.25 7.73
N GLY A 72 15.78 -5.38 7.76
CA GLY A 72 15.67 -4.32 8.75
C GLY A 72 14.72 -3.22 8.28
N ALA A 73 14.05 -2.55 9.23
CA ALA A 73 13.19 -1.41 8.88
C ALA A 73 14.01 -0.20 8.38
N ASP A 74 15.22 -0.04 8.92
CA ASP A 74 16.15 1.05 8.58
C ASP A 74 17.18 0.63 7.52
N SER A 75 17.07 -0.58 6.95
CA SER A 75 18.02 -1.06 5.95
C SER A 75 17.84 -0.32 4.63
N THR A 76 18.96 0.12 4.06
CA THR A 76 18.98 0.87 2.79
C THR A 76 19.70 0.11 1.68
N GLU A 77 20.36 -1.00 2.01
CA GLU A 77 21.07 -1.81 1.04
C GLU A 77 20.10 -2.71 0.25
N GLU A 78 20.02 -2.44 -1.05
CA GLU A 78 19.22 -3.18 -2.02
C GLU A 78 20.02 -3.38 -3.31
N HIS A 79 19.96 -4.60 -3.85
CA HIS A 79 20.44 -4.94 -5.18
C HIS A 79 19.27 -5.35 -6.06
N LYS A 80 19.25 -4.79 -7.28
CA LYS A 80 18.18 -4.99 -8.25
C LYS A 80 18.76 -5.46 -9.57
N PHE A 81 18.25 -6.59 -10.06
CA PHE A 81 18.71 -7.22 -11.29
C PHE A 81 17.52 -7.37 -12.24
N MET A 82 17.62 -6.78 -13.43
CA MET A 82 16.62 -6.92 -14.49
C MET A 82 16.64 -8.35 -15.02
N HIS A 83 15.47 -8.97 -15.18
CA HIS A 83 15.31 -10.37 -15.60
C HIS A 83 16.01 -11.43 -14.73
N GLY A 84 16.62 -11.05 -13.61
CA GLY A 84 17.14 -12.01 -12.64
C GLY A 84 15.98 -12.78 -12.00
N GLU A 85 16.20 -14.05 -11.69
CA GLU A 85 15.19 -14.87 -11.00
C GLU A 85 15.85 -15.88 -10.08
N ARG A 86 15.11 -16.28 -9.04
CA ARG A 86 15.44 -17.44 -8.19
C ARG A 86 16.87 -17.38 -7.62
N ALA A 87 17.21 -16.25 -6.99
CA ALA A 87 18.44 -16.14 -6.24
C ALA A 87 18.54 -17.25 -5.18
N THR A 88 19.77 -17.67 -4.88
CA THR A 88 20.05 -18.58 -3.79
C THR A 88 21.21 -18.05 -2.98
N PHE A 89 21.10 -18.16 -1.66
CA PHE A 89 22.18 -17.82 -0.75
C PHE A 89 23.06 -19.03 -0.51
N SER A 90 24.37 -18.87 -0.67
CA SER A 90 25.34 -19.86 -0.21
C SER A 90 25.45 -19.85 1.32
N GLN A 91 25.74 -21.01 1.89
CA GLN A 91 26.02 -21.18 3.33
C GLN A 91 27.43 -20.73 3.68
#